data_AF-A0A7V1LKU0-F1
#
_entry.id   AF-A0A7V1LKU0-F1
#
_cell.length_a   1.000
_cell.length_b   1.000
_cell.length_c   1.000
_cell.angle_alpha   90.00
_cell.angle_beta   90.00
_cell.angle_gamma   90.00
#
_symmetry.space_group_name_H-M   'P 1'
#
loop_
_entity.id
_entity.type
_entity.pdbx_description
1 polymer ?
#
loop_
_entity_poly.entity_id
_entity_poly.type
_entity_poly.pdbx_seq_one_letter_code
_entity_poly.pdbx_strand_id
1 'polypeptide(L)'
;MLLATSCDRSGPPVDFSFIDSLMIHRQFDRADTLIHAGLARAKDSVTIKKLNHRLRLVNMQKFYAPLYRSVRKGDTATIRLRVNEKIRGLQKKDSSAGRWYLFDSWVLRARLDSLAGKMEKWAESLSRALDFPVPRPYGKIDISLSLAVYAMERERYEEARAHLDNALRRFPKSDLPPELMPVYLSYMNGHFDKAFQQLQRMPEKSLKGRWKAVKIFLQNYRDKLTLKDRFKLW
;
A
#
# COMPACT_ATOMS: atom_id res chain seq x y z
N MET A 1 5.37 34.44 52.31
CA MET A 1 4.70 34.55 51.00
C MET A 1 5.60 33.86 49.97
N LEU A 2 5.38 32.56 49.72
CA LEU A 2 6.20 31.76 48.81
C LEU A 2 5.65 31.93 47.39
N LEU A 3 6.43 32.58 46.53
CA LEU A 3 6.13 32.70 45.10
C LEU A 3 6.25 31.32 44.45
N ALA A 4 5.12 30.79 43.99
CA ALA A 4 5.08 29.63 43.13
C ALA A 4 5.72 29.99 41.79
N THR A 5 6.98 29.61 41.61
CA THR A 5 7.63 29.57 40.29
C THR A 5 6.87 28.57 39.45
N SER A 6 6.02 29.07 38.55
CA SER A 6 5.46 28.27 37.47
C SER A 6 6.62 27.76 36.63
N CYS A 7 7.06 26.53 36.89
CA CYS A 7 7.92 25.80 35.96
C CYS A 7 7.16 25.73 34.64
N ASP A 8 7.57 26.57 33.70
CA ASP A 8 7.06 26.51 32.34
C ASP A 8 7.45 25.14 31.78
N ARG A 9 6.49 24.21 31.76
CA ARG A 9 6.65 22.84 31.24
C ARG A 9 6.67 22.84 29.71
N SER A 10 7.14 23.92 29.09
CA SER A 10 7.34 24.05 27.65
C SER A 10 8.63 23.32 27.27
N GLY A 11 8.60 21.99 27.35
CA GLY A 11 9.65 21.17 26.75
C GLY A 11 9.80 21.50 25.25
N PRO A 12 10.96 21.18 24.64
CA PRO A 12 11.20 21.48 23.23
C PRO A 12 10.10 20.88 22.35
N PRO A 13 9.75 21.56 21.24
CA PRO A 13 8.71 21.10 20.32
C PRO A 13 9.03 19.69 19.80
N VAL A 14 7.97 18.95 19.44
CA VAL A 14 8.12 17.60 18.90
C VAL A 14 8.83 17.66 17.55
N ASP A 15 10.00 17.05 17.45
CA ASP A 15 10.74 16.89 16.19
C ASP A 15 10.17 15.72 15.38
N PHE A 16 9.21 16.03 14.50
CA PHE A 16 8.61 15.04 13.61
C PHE A 16 9.60 14.49 12.58
N SER A 17 10.55 15.31 12.10
CA SER A 17 11.54 14.92 11.10
C SER A 17 12.47 13.84 11.66
N PHE A 18 12.87 13.99 12.93
CA PHE A 18 13.68 12.98 13.61
C PHE A 18 12.90 11.68 13.84
N ILE A 19 11.63 11.75 14.27
CA ILE A 19 10.78 10.56 14.40
C ILE A 19 10.64 9.84 13.05
N ASP A 20 10.37 10.58 11.98
CA ASP A 20 10.22 10.01 10.63
C ASP A 20 11.52 9.37 10.14
N SER A 21 12.68 9.97 10.43
CA SER A 21 14.00 9.39 10.17
C SER A 21 14.20 8.07 10.91
N LEU A 22 13.87 7.99 12.20
CA LEU A 22 13.94 6.74 12.96
C LEU A 22 13.05 5.65 12.34
N MET A 23 11.85 6.01 11.88
CA MET A 23 10.94 5.08 11.21
C MET A 23 11.50 4.59 9.86
N ILE A 24 12.09 5.48 9.05
CA ILE A 24 12.76 5.13 7.79
C ILE A 24 13.91 4.15 8.04
N HIS A 25 14.71 4.39 9.07
CA HIS A 25 15.83 3.53 9.47
C HIS A 25 15.41 2.33 10.34
N ARG A 26 14.11 2.04 10.45
CA ARG A 26 13.54 0.89 11.19
C ARG A 26 13.89 0.85 12.68
N GLN A 27 14.22 1.99 13.28
CA GLN A 27 14.46 2.14 14.71
C GLN A 27 13.13 2.35 15.45
N PHE A 28 12.21 1.40 15.29
CA PHE A 28 10.82 1.54 15.72
C PHE A 28 10.66 1.69 17.23
N ASP A 29 11.48 1.02 18.04
CA ASP A 29 11.40 1.13 19.50
C ASP A 29 11.79 2.53 20.00
N ARG A 30 12.82 3.13 19.39
CA ARG A 30 13.21 4.52 19.69
C ARG A 30 12.13 5.51 19.25
N ALA A 31 11.57 5.31 18.06
CA ALA A 31 10.47 6.13 17.56
C ALA A 31 9.25 6.06 18.50
N ASP A 32 8.89 4.86 18.96
CA ASP A 32 7.81 4.59 19.91
C ASP A 32 7.99 5.40 21.21
N THR A 33 9.19 5.33 21.82
CA THR A 33 9.51 6.08 23.04
C THR A 33 9.34 7.60 22.84
N LEU A 34 9.87 8.16 21.74
CA LEU A 34 9.76 9.59 21.46
C LEU A 34 8.32 10.03 21.19
N ILE A 35 7.53 9.19 20.51
CA ILE A 35 6.13 9.47 20.23
C ILE A 35 5.33 9.50 21.53
N HIS A 36 5.52 8.54 22.44
CA HIS A 36 4.86 8.54 23.74
C HIS A 36 5.26 9.74 24.61
N ALA A 37 6.55 10.09 24.64
CA ALA A 37 7.01 11.31 25.32
C ALA A 37 6.43 12.59 24.70
N GLY A 38 6.24 12.61 23.37
CA GLY A 38 5.54 13.68 22.67
C GLY A 38 4.07 13.78 23.05
N LEU A 39 3.35 12.65 23.09
CA LEU A 39 1.93 12.59 23.41
C LEU A 39 1.64 13.06 24.84
N ALA A 40 2.50 12.71 25.80
CA ALA A 40 2.37 13.14 27.19
C ALA A 40 2.49 14.68 27.37
N ARG A 41 3.09 15.38 26.40
CA ARG A 41 3.35 16.83 26.45
C ARG A 41 2.47 17.64 25.50
N ALA A 42 1.96 17.02 24.43
CA ALA A 42 1.19 17.70 23.40
C ALA A 42 -0.16 18.20 23.97
N LYS A 43 -0.41 19.50 23.84
CA LYS A 43 -1.66 20.14 24.25
C LYS A 43 -2.60 20.40 23.07
N ASP A 44 -2.05 20.55 21.86
CA ASP A 44 -2.83 20.86 20.68
C ASP A 44 -3.28 19.60 19.93
N SER A 45 -4.49 19.67 19.37
CA SER A 45 -5.12 18.52 18.71
C SER A 45 -4.38 18.09 17.42
N VAL A 46 -3.65 19.00 16.77
CA VAL A 46 -2.94 18.73 15.52
C VAL A 46 -1.72 17.85 15.79
N THR A 47 -0.89 18.21 16.77
CA THR A 47 0.27 17.44 17.23
C THR A 47 -0.17 16.07 17.74
N ILE A 48 -1.23 16.01 18.56
CA ILE A 48 -1.79 14.74 19.04
C ILE A 48 -2.19 13.83 17.87
N LYS A 49 -2.91 14.36 16.87
CA LYS A 49 -3.28 13.60 15.66
C LYS A 49 -2.06 13.12 14.88
N LYS A 50 -1.05 13.98 14.68
CA LYS A 50 0.20 13.64 13.97
C LYS A 50 1.00 12.54 14.69
N LEU A 51 1.08 12.60 16.02
CA LEU A 51 1.74 11.61 16.85
C LEU A 51 0.99 10.27 16.87
N ASN A 52 -0.34 10.30 17.03
CA ASN A 52 -1.16 9.09 16.98
C ASN A 52 -1.10 8.37 15.63
N HIS A 53 -1.01 9.12 14.53
CA HIS A 53 -0.78 8.56 13.20
C HIS A 53 0.54 7.79 13.13
N ARG A 54 1.65 8.40 13.59
CA ARG A 54 2.98 7.76 13.63
C ARG A 54 3.03 6.57 14.57
N LEU A 55 2.43 6.68 15.76
CA LEU A 55 2.33 5.58 16.71
C LEU A 55 1.66 4.36 16.07
N ARG A 56 0.58 4.60 15.30
CA ARG A 56 -0.10 3.53 14.56
C ARG A 56 0.83 2.87 13.53
N LEU A 57 1.57 3.66 12.75
CA LEU A 57 2.52 3.12 11.77
C LEU A 57 3.64 2.31 12.44
N VAL A 58 4.20 2.81 13.55
CA VAL A 58 5.22 2.11 14.36
C VAL A 58 4.67 0.78 14.87
N ASN A 59 3.48 0.77 15.49
CA ASN A 59 2.85 -0.44 16.00
C ASN A 59 2.55 -1.47 14.89
N MET A 60 2.11 -1.01 13.72
CA MET A 60 1.93 -1.87 12.55
C MET A 60 3.26 -2.50 12.11
N GLN A 61 4.35 -1.72 12.02
CA GLN A 61 5.65 -2.27 11.63
C GLN A 61 6.21 -3.24 12.67
N LYS A 62 6.10 -2.93 13.98
CA LYS A 62 6.50 -3.84 15.06
C LYS A 62 5.75 -5.17 14.99
N PHE A 63 4.46 -5.15 14.64
CA PHE A 63 3.67 -6.37 14.47
C PHE A 63 4.03 -7.16 13.20
N TYR A 64 4.06 -6.52 12.03
CA TYR A 64 4.18 -7.24 10.75
C TYR A 64 5.62 -7.56 10.34
N ALA A 65 6.61 -6.75 10.69
CA ALA A 65 7.99 -6.98 10.26
C ALA A 65 8.58 -8.32 10.74
N PRO A 66 8.35 -8.77 12.00
CA PRO A 66 8.74 -10.11 12.43
C PRO A 66 8.04 -11.21 11.63
N LEU A 67 6.73 -11.06 11.37
CA LEU A 67 5.95 -12.04 10.60
C LEU A 67 6.50 -12.17 9.17
N TYR A 68 6.75 -11.07 8.47
CA TYR A 68 7.35 -11.11 7.13
C TYR A 68 8.75 -11.75 7.13
N ARG A 69 9.54 -11.60 8.20
CA ARG A 69 10.83 -12.29 8.34
C ARG A 69 10.64 -13.80 8.55
N SER A 70 9.71 -14.22 9.40
CA SER A 70 9.42 -15.64 9.62
C SER A 70 8.88 -16.34 8.37
N VAL A 71 8.08 -15.66 7.54
CA VAL A 71 7.65 -16.19 6.23
C VAL A 71 8.85 -16.56 5.35
N ARG A 72 9.90 -15.71 5.33
CA ARG A 72 11.12 -15.98 4.55
C ARG A 72 11.92 -17.17 5.07
N LYS A 73 11.73 -17.55 6.34
CA LYS A 73 12.36 -18.71 6.97
C LYS A 73 11.54 -20.01 6.81
N GLY A 74 10.40 -19.96 6.12
CA GLY A 74 9.58 -21.14 5.84
C GLY A 74 8.47 -21.44 6.86
N ASP A 75 8.36 -20.68 7.95
CA ASP A 75 7.31 -20.86 8.97
C ASP A 75 5.96 -20.32 8.50
N THR A 76 5.33 -20.95 7.51
CA THR A 76 4.10 -20.40 6.88
C THR A 76 2.81 -20.79 7.62
N ALA A 77 2.75 -21.95 8.27
CA ALA A 77 1.56 -22.44 8.96
C ALA A 77 1.23 -21.62 10.22
N THR A 78 2.23 -21.40 11.08
CA THR A 78 2.07 -20.62 12.32
C THR A 78 1.66 -19.18 12.03
N ILE A 79 2.27 -18.58 11.01
CA ILE A 79 1.98 -17.20 10.63
C ILE A 79 0.56 -17.09 10.06
N ARG A 80 0.11 -18.08 9.29
CA ARG A 80 -1.26 -18.14 8.78
C ARG A 80 -2.28 -18.13 9.92
N LEU A 81 -2.07 -18.91 10.97
CA LEU A 81 -2.94 -18.91 12.14
C LEU A 81 -2.99 -17.52 12.80
N ARG A 82 -1.81 -16.95 13.11
CA ARG A 82 -1.71 -15.62 13.74
C ARG A 82 -2.38 -14.52 12.91
N VAL A 83 -2.23 -14.55 11.60
CA VAL A 83 -2.84 -13.57 10.68
C VAL A 83 -4.36 -13.74 10.64
N ASN A 84 -4.86 -14.97 10.56
CA ASN A 84 -6.29 -15.24 10.56
C ASN A 84 -6.95 -14.81 11.87
N GLU A 85 -6.32 -15.09 13.01
CA GLU A 85 -6.78 -14.61 14.33
C GLU A 85 -6.80 -13.09 14.39
N LYS A 86 -5.74 -12.43 13.87
CA LYS A 86 -5.67 -10.96 13.80
C LYS A 86 -6.82 -10.38 12.96
N ILE A 87 -7.06 -10.91 11.75
CA ILE A 87 -8.17 -10.47 10.89
C ILE A 87 -9.50 -10.63 11.62
N ARG A 88 -9.75 -11.82 12.18
CA ARG A 88 -11.01 -12.15 12.86
C ARG A 88 -11.24 -11.24 14.08
N GLY A 89 -10.19 -10.98 14.87
CA GLY A 89 -10.25 -10.07 16.01
C GLY A 89 -10.45 -8.60 15.63
N LEU A 90 -9.88 -8.15 14.50
CA LEU A 90 -10.06 -6.79 13.99
C LEU A 90 -11.46 -6.57 13.42
N GLN A 91 -12.02 -7.55 12.70
CA GLN A 91 -13.38 -7.48 12.15
C GLN A 91 -14.45 -7.46 13.25
N LYS A 92 -14.27 -8.23 14.33
CA LYS A 92 -15.23 -8.24 15.46
C LYS A 92 -15.29 -6.92 16.23
N LYS A 93 -14.19 -6.17 16.30
CA LYS A 93 -14.08 -4.95 17.12
C LYS A 93 -14.61 -3.70 16.43
N ASP A 94 -15.02 -3.78 15.16
CA ASP A 94 -15.43 -2.69 14.25
C ASP A 94 -14.87 -1.31 14.63
N SER A 95 -13.54 -1.21 14.73
CA SER A 95 -12.87 0.03 15.09
C SER A 95 -12.22 0.65 13.86
N SER A 96 -12.44 1.94 13.68
CA SER A 96 -11.79 2.72 12.61
C SER A 96 -10.26 2.60 12.65
N ALA A 97 -9.67 2.47 13.85
CA ALA A 97 -8.25 2.21 14.04
C ALA A 97 -7.82 0.81 13.54
N GLY A 98 -8.65 -0.22 13.74
CA GLY A 98 -8.39 -1.58 13.30
C GLY A 98 -8.38 -1.75 11.77
N ARG A 99 -9.13 -0.93 11.04
CA ARG A 99 -9.18 -0.97 9.57
C ARG A 99 -7.82 -0.78 8.89
N TRP A 100 -6.92 -0.02 9.50
CA TRP A 100 -5.55 0.18 8.99
C TRP A 100 -4.70 -1.09 9.07
N TYR A 101 -4.96 -1.96 10.04
CA TYR A 101 -4.26 -3.25 10.15
C TYR A 101 -4.80 -4.26 9.15
N LEU A 102 -6.08 -4.18 8.77
CA LEU A 102 -6.71 -5.16 7.89
C LEU A 102 -6.04 -5.19 6.51
N PHE A 103 -5.62 -4.05 5.97
CA PHE A 103 -4.85 -4.01 4.73
C PHE A 103 -3.60 -4.92 4.77
N ASP A 104 -2.69 -4.67 5.72
CA ASP A 104 -1.44 -5.44 5.82
C ASP A 104 -1.67 -6.91 6.22
N SER A 105 -2.73 -7.19 6.99
CA SER A 105 -3.14 -8.56 7.31
C SER A 105 -3.54 -9.33 6.05
N TRP A 106 -4.36 -8.73 5.18
CA TRP A 106 -4.79 -9.35 3.93
C TRP A 106 -3.65 -9.49 2.93
N VAL A 107 -2.74 -8.50 2.85
CA VAL A 107 -1.52 -8.62 2.04
C VAL A 107 -0.61 -9.75 2.52
N LEU A 108 -0.41 -9.88 3.84
CA LEU A 108 0.39 -10.96 4.39
C LEU A 108 -0.28 -12.32 4.15
N ARG A 109 -1.61 -12.41 4.25
CA ARG A 109 -2.37 -13.62 3.91
C ARG A 109 -2.21 -13.98 2.42
N ALA A 110 -2.35 -13.01 1.52
CA ALA A 110 -2.11 -13.23 0.09
C ALA A 110 -0.71 -13.80 -0.15
N ARG A 111 0.33 -13.24 0.50
CA ARG A 111 1.69 -13.77 0.39
C ARG A 111 1.79 -15.24 0.82
N LEU A 112 1.12 -15.62 1.92
CA LEU A 112 1.09 -17.00 2.38
C LEU A 112 0.33 -17.92 1.40
N ASP A 113 -0.71 -17.41 0.74
CA ASP A 113 -1.47 -18.15 -0.27
C ASP A 113 -0.67 -18.36 -1.56
N SER A 114 0.07 -17.35 -2.00
CA SER A 114 1.01 -17.46 -3.13
C SER A 114 2.10 -18.51 -2.85
N LEU A 115 2.71 -18.50 -1.66
CA LEU A 115 3.70 -19.50 -1.26
C LEU A 115 3.14 -20.93 -1.19
N ALA A 116 1.84 -21.07 -0.94
CA ALA A 116 1.15 -22.35 -0.92
C ALA A 116 0.62 -22.78 -2.31
N GLY A 117 0.91 -22.02 -3.38
CA GLY A 117 0.40 -22.25 -4.73
C GLY A 117 -1.11 -22.00 -4.88
N LYS A 118 -1.77 -21.36 -3.90
CA LYS A 118 -3.22 -21.16 -3.86
C LYS A 118 -3.59 -19.84 -4.52
N MET A 119 -3.43 -19.75 -5.84
CA MET A 119 -3.56 -18.47 -6.58
C MET A 119 -4.95 -17.84 -6.49
N GLU A 120 -6.04 -18.62 -6.47
CA GLU A 120 -7.39 -18.06 -6.27
C GLU A 120 -7.54 -17.40 -4.89
N LYS A 121 -6.99 -18.02 -3.83
CA LYS A 121 -7.01 -17.44 -2.47
C LYS A 121 -6.09 -16.24 -2.33
N TRP A 122 -4.98 -16.24 -3.07
CA TRP A 122 -4.10 -15.09 -3.19
C TRP A 122 -4.86 -13.90 -3.79
N ALA A 123 -5.57 -14.10 -4.90
CA ALA A 123 -6.35 -13.06 -5.57
C ALA A 123 -7.50 -12.56 -4.67
N GLU A 124 -8.23 -13.47 -4.02
CA GLU A 124 -9.27 -13.12 -3.05
C GLU A 124 -8.70 -12.25 -1.92
N SER A 125 -7.59 -12.66 -1.33
CA SER A 125 -6.95 -11.92 -0.24
C SER A 125 -6.46 -10.53 -0.68
N LEU A 126 -5.91 -10.42 -1.88
CA LEU A 126 -5.50 -9.13 -2.45
C LEU A 126 -6.70 -8.23 -2.75
N SER A 127 -7.79 -8.77 -3.30
CA SER A 127 -9.02 -8.04 -3.55
C SER A 127 -9.60 -7.49 -2.24
N ARG A 128 -9.67 -8.33 -1.19
CA ARG A 128 -10.06 -7.90 0.16
C ARG A 128 -9.18 -6.80 0.73
N ALA A 129 -7.87 -6.81 0.45
CA ALA A 129 -7.00 -5.75 0.91
C ALA A 129 -7.41 -4.38 0.32
N LEU A 130 -7.91 -4.32 -0.92
CA LEU A 130 -8.31 -3.07 -1.57
C LEU A 130 -9.48 -2.36 -0.87
N ASP A 131 -10.28 -3.06 -0.07
CA ASP A 131 -11.39 -2.50 0.71
C ASP A 131 -10.94 -1.65 1.91
N PHE A 132 -9.65 -1.75 2.28
CA PHE A 132 -9.11 -1.11 3.47
C PHE A 132 -8.22 0.10 3.16
N PRO A 133 -8.09 1.06 4.08
CA PRO A 133 -7.17 2.17 3.92
C PRO A 133 -5.72 1.68 3.95
N VAL A 134 -4.86 2.31 3.15
CA VAL A 134 -3.46 1.90 2.98
C VAL A 134 -2.53 2.92 3.59
N PRO A 135 -1.57 2.51 4.43
CA PRO A 135 -0.62 3.43 5.05
C PRO A 135 0.45 3.95 4.07
N ARG A 136 0.58 3.34 2.88
CA ARG A 136 1.59 3.66 1.86
C ARG A 136 0.91 4.06 0.54
N PRO A 137 1.40 5.11 -0.15
CA PRO A 137 0.74 5.64 -1.35
C PRO A 137 0.62 4.61 -2.49
N TYR A 138 1.58 3.69 -2.58
CA TYR A 138 1.66 2.72 -3.68
C TYR A 138 0.98 1.38 -3.45
N GLY A 139 0.56 1.06 -2.22
CA GLY A 139 0.10 -0.30 -1.89
C GLY A 139 -1.10 -0.76 -2.71
N LYS A 140 -2.11 0.11 -2.91
CA LYS A 140 -3.27 -0.25 -3.76
C LYS A 140 -2.92 -0.36 -5.23
N ILE A 141 -1.94 0.42 -5.70
CA ILE A 141 -1.51 0.43 -7.11
C ILE A 141 -0.86 -0.92 -7.41
N ASP A 142 0.08 -1.36 -6.57
CA ASP A 142 0.79 -2.63 -6.74
C ASP A 142 -0.17 -3.83 -6.71
N ILE A 143 -1.12 -3.82 -5.77
CA ILE A 143 -2.13 -4.87 -5.68
C ILE A 143 -3.03 -4.89 -6.92
N SER A 144 -3.51 -3.73 -7.36
CA SER A 144 -4.38 -3.63 -8.54
C SER A 144 -3.65 -4.07 -9.80
N LEU A 145 -2.38 -3.72 -10.00
CA LEU A 145 -1.59 -4.24 -11.13
C LEU A 145 -1.40 -5.76 -11.08
N SER A 146 -1.18 -6.31 -9.89
CA SER A 146 -1.05 -7.76 -9.72
C SER A 146 -2.35 -8.49 -10.05
N LEU A 147 -3.49 -7.97 -9.59
CA LEU A 147 -4.81 -8.51 -9.91
C LEU A 147 -5.16 -8.34 -11.39
N ALA A 148 -4.73 -7.24 -12.03
CA ALA A 148 -4.92 -7.04 -13.46
C ALA A 148 -4.21 -8.12 -14.29
N VAL A 149 -2.94 -8.41 -13.98
CA VAL A 149 -2.19 -9.49 -14.64
C VAL A 149 -2.84 -10.84 -14.38
N TYR A 150 -3.24 -11.13 -13.14
CA TYR A 150 -3.90 -12.38 -12.79
C TYR A 150 -5.22 -12.59 -13.55
N ALA A 151 -6.10 -11.59 -13.54
CA ALA A 151 -7.38 -11.67 -14.24
C ALA A 151 -7.19 -11.80 -15.76
N MET A 152 -6.14 -11.16 -16.32
CA MET A 152 -5.75 -11.32 -17.72
C MET A 152 -5.34 -12.77 -18.03
N GLU A 153 -4.48 -13.38 -17.21
CA GLU A 153 -4.06 -14.79 -17.36
C GLU A 153 -5.22 -15.79 -17.21
N ARG A 154 -6.32 -15.38 -16.57
CA ARG A 154 -7.56 -16.16 -16.43
C ARG A 154 -8.62 -15.81 -17.47
N GLU A 155 -8.28 -15.00 -18.47
CA GLU A 155 -9.20 -14.52 -19.50
C GLU A 155 -10.42 -13.74 -18.95
N ARG A 156 -10.34 -13.25 -17.71
CA ARG A 156 -11.35 -12.40 -17.06
C ARG A 156 -11.11 -10.95 -17.40
N TYR A 157 -11.33 -10.62 -18.66
CA TYR A 157 -10.77 -9.42 -19.23
C TYR A 157 -11.35 -8.10 -18.71
N GLU A 158 -12.64 -8.06 -18.41
CA GLU A 158 -13.28 -6.86 -17.85
C GLU A 158 -12.74 -6.55 -16.44
N GLU A 159 -12.57 -7.59 -15.62
CA GLU A 159 -11.96 -7.50 -14.29
C GLU A 159 -10.50 -7.02 -14.39
N ALA A 160 -9.74 -7.60 -15.32
CA ALA A 160 -8.36 -7.24 -15.57
C ALA A 160 -8.21 -5.75 -15.93
N ARG A 161 -9.09 -5.25 -16.81
CA ARG A 161 -9.17 -3.82 -17.18
C ARG A 161 -9.53 -2.95 -15.98
N ALA A 162 -10.56 -3.32 -15.22
CA ALA A 162 -11.00 -2.54 -14.06
C ALA A 162 -9.87 -2.36 -13.04
N HIS A 163 -9.08 -3.41 -12.81
CA HIS A 163 -7.91 -3.34 -11.93
C HIS A 163 -6.78 -2.47 -12.50
N LEU A 164 -6.46 -2.59 -13.80
CA LEU A 164 -5.44 -1.74 -14.41
C LEU A 164 -5.82 -0.25 -14.37
N ASP A 165 -7.07 0.07 -14.68
CA ASP A 165 -7.61 1.42 -14.60
C ASP A 165 -7.54 1.98 -13.18
N ASN A 166 -7.95 1.20 -12.19
CA ASN A 166 -7.88 1.58 -10.78
C ASN A 166 -6.42 1.83 -10.33
N ALA A 167 -5.46 1.06 -10.85
CA ALA A 167 -4.05 1.26 -10.57
C ALA A 167 -3.53 2.58 -11.18
N LEU A 168 -3.77 2.81 -12.47
CA LEU A 168 -3.23 3.96 -13.19
C LEU A 168 -3.89 5.27 -12.72
N ARG A 169 -5.19 5.28 -12.41
CA ARG A 169 -5.86 6.46 -11.84
C ARG A 169 -5.30 6.90 -10.49
N ARG A 170 -4.77 5.95 -9.71
CA ARG A 170 -4.17 6.22 -8.39
C ARG A 170 -2.70 6.66 -8.46
N PHE A 171 -2.07 6.56 -9.63
CA PHE A 171 -0.65 6.84 -9.77
C PHE A 171 -0.36 8.33 -9.49
N PRO A 172 0.54 8.67 -8.54
CA PRO A 172 0.93 10.05 -8.33
C PRO A 172 1.67 10.57 -9.55
N LYS A 173 1.09 11.57 -10.25
CA LYS A 173 1.70 12.14 -11.46
C LYS A 173 3.08 12.77 -11.17
N SER A 174 3.29 13.28 -9.96
CA SER A 174 4.57 13.83 -9.50
C SER A 174 5.71 12.80 -9.50
N ASP A 175 5.37 11.53 -9.34
CA ASP A 175 6.34 10.45 -9.17
C ASP A 175 6.48 9.65 -10.47
N LEU A 176 5.76 10.05 -11.52
CA LEU A 176 5.85 9.43 -12.82
C LEU A 176 7.08 9.96 -13.55
N PRO A 177 8.03 9.09 -13.95
CA PRO A 177 9.17 9.53 -14.74
C PRO A 177 8.70 10.26 -16.01
N PRO A 178 9.34 11.38 -16.41
CA PRO A 178 8.91 12.18 -17.56
C PRO A 178 8.69 11.36 -18.83
N GLU A 179 9.53 10.35 -19.06
CA GLU A 179 9.46 9.44 -20.20
C GLU A 179 8.21 8.54 -20.20
N LEU A 180 7.59 8.30 -19.04
CA LEU A 180 6.38 7.49 -18.89
C LEU A 180 5.10 8.32 -18.93
N MET A 181 5.19 9.65 -18.85
CA MET A 181 4.03 10.55 -18.98
C MET A 181 3.29 10.38 -20.32
N PRO A 182 3.97 10.31 -21.49
CA PRO A 182 3.29 10.08 -22.76
C PRO A 182 2.55 8.74 -22.83
N VAL A 183 3.12 7.69 -22.22
CA VAL A 183 2.48 6.36 -22.12
C VAL A 183 1.21 6.47 -21.29
N TYR A 184 1.32 7.07 -20.11
CA TYR A 184 0.19 7.29 -19.21
C TYR A 184 -0.93 8.07 -19.91
N LEU A 185 -0.61 9.16 -20.59
CA LEU A 185 -1.61 9.96 -21.31
C LEU A 185 -2.23 9.19 -22.48
N SER A 186 -1.44 8.42 -23.23
CA SER A 186 -1.98 7.58 -24.32
C SER A 186 -2.96 6.55 -23.78
N TYR A 187 -2.61 5.86 -22.69
CA TYR A 187 -3.51 4.92 -22.01
C TYR A 187 -4.76 5.65 -21.50
N MET A 188 -4.58 6.79 -20.82
CA MET A 188 -5.67 7.57 -20.24
C MET A 188 -6.52 8.32 -21.27
N ASN A 189 -6.18 8.26 -22.56
CA ASN A 189 -7.01 8.73 -23.65
C ASN A 189 -7.57 7.56 -24.49
N GLY A 190 -7.35 6.32 -24.05
CA GLY A 190 -7.81 5.12 -24.75
C GLY A 190 -7.03 4.80 -26.04
N HIS A 191 -5.90 5.47 -26.26
CA HIS A 191 -4.97 5.13 -27.34
C HIS A 191 -4.07 3.95 -26.90
N PHE A 192 -4.67 2.79 -26.67
CA PHE A 192 -4.00 1.62 -26.08
C PHE A 192 -2.85 1.09 -26.95
N ASP A 193 -3.03 1.06 -28.28
CA ASP A 193 -1.97 0.71 -29.23
C ASP A 193 -0.79 1.66 -29.17
N LYS A 194 -1.07 2.96 -29.11
CA LYS A 194 -0.05 3.99 -28.97
C LYS A 194 0.71 3.85 -27.65
N ALA A 195 -0.01 3.62 -26.55
CA ALA A 195 0.59 3.38 -25.24
C ALA A 195 1.50 2.15 -25.26
N PHE A 196 1.05 1.07 -25.90
CA PHE A 196 1.85 -0.15 -26.06
C PHE A 196 3.10 0.08 -26.89
N GLN A 197 2.98 0.70 -28.08
CA GLN A 197 4.12 0.99 -28.95
C GLN A 197 5.15 1.88 -28.25
N GLN A 198 4.71 2.88 -27.48
CA GLN A 198 5.59 3.71 -26.67
C GLN A 198 6.34 2.87 -25.63
N LEU A 199 5.65 2.02 -24.87
CA LEU A 199 6.29 1.10 -23.92
C LEU A 199 7.24 0.10 -24.60
N GLN A 200 6.91 -0.38 -25.79
CA GLN A 200 7.73 -1.33 -26.53
C GLN A 200 9.08 -0.72 -26.94
N ARG A 201 9.09 0.57 -27.28
CA ARG A 201 10.30 1.32 -27.68
C ARG A 201 11.17 1.73 -26.49
N MET A 202 10.67 1.66 -25.26
CA MET A 202 11.45 1.99 -24.07
C MET A 202 12.48 0.90 -23.76
N PRO A 203 13.72 1.26 -23.40
CA PRO A 203 14.72 0.30 -22.94
C PRO A 203 14.19 -0.49 -21.73
N GLU A 204 14.43 -1.81 -21.68
CA GLU A 204 13.93 -2.63 -20.57
C GLU A 204 14.41 -2.16 -19.19
N LYS A 205 15.61 -1.59 -19.12
CA LYS A 205 16.18 -1.00 -17.91
C LYS A 205 15.36 0.17 -17.36
N SER A 206 14.62 0.87 -18.23
CA SER A 206 13.75 2.00 -17.90
C SER A 206 12.35 1.52 -17.46
N LEU A 207 11.93 0.35 -17.93
CA LEU A 207 10.68 -0.29 -17.52
C LEU A 207 10.91 -1.09 -16.23
N LYS A 208 10.89 -0.44 -15.07
CA LYS A 208 10.95 -1.16 -13.78
C LYS A 208 9.57 -1.31 -13.15
N GLY A 209 9.39 -2.43 -12.44
CA GLY A 209 8.19 -2.69 -11.63
C GLY A 209 6.88 -2.58 -12.42
N ARG A 210 6.07 -1.59 -12.06
CA ARG A 210 4.68 -1.40 -12.50
C ARG A 210 4.52 -1.32 -14.01
N TRP A 211 5.43 -0.65 -14.71
CA TRP A 211 5.32 -0.44 -16.16
C TRP A 211 5.65 -1.70 -16.98
N LYS A 212 6.37 -2.67 -16.41
CA LYS A 212 6.45 -4.01 -17.01
C LYS A 212 5.09 -4.69 -17.00
N ALA A 213 4.36 -4.63 -15.88
CA ALA A 213 3.01 -5.20 -15.79
C ALA A 213 2.04 -4.54 -16.79
N VAL A 214 2.10 -3.20 -16.92
CA VAL A 214 1.31 -2.46 -17.93
C VAL A 214 1.68 -2.90 -19.35
N LYS A 215 2.98 -3.04 -19.67
CA LYS A 215 3.44 -3.50 -20.98
C LYS A 215 2.94 -4.91 -21.29
N ILE A 216 3.08 -5.85 -20.34
CA ILE A 216 2.59 -7.23 -20.47
C ILE A 216 1.08 -7.25 -20.72
N PHE A 217 0.33 -6.45 -19.96
CA PHE A 217 -1.10 -6.33 -20.15
C PHE A 217 -1.46 -5.86 -21.56
N LEU A 218 -0.88 -4.74 -21.99
CA LEU A 218 -1.18 -4.15 -23.30
C LEU A 218 -0.68 -5.02 -24.47
N GLN A 219 0.42 -5.76 -24.29
CA GLN A 219 0.90 -6.70 -25.31
C GLN A 219 -0.16 -7.74 -25.67
N ASN A 220 -0.86 -8.25 -24.66
CA ASN A 220 -1.83 -9.32 -24.82
C ASN A 220 -3.26 -8.82 -25.04
N TYR A 221 -3.56 -7.57 -24.67
CA TYR A 221 -4.94 -7.14 -24.50
C TYR A 221 -5.32 -5.81 -25.15
N ARG A 222 -4.37 -5.04 -25.71
CA ARG A 222 -4.69 -3.72 -26.30
C ARG A 222 -5.77 -3.79 -27.40
N ASP A 223 -5.75 -4.82 -28.25
CA ASP A 223 -6.67 -4.98 -29.39
C ASP A 223 -8.11 -5.29 -28.95
N LYS A 224 -8.29 -5.69 -27.69
CA LYS A 224 -9.59 -6.04 -27.08
C LYS A 224 -10.17 -4.89 -26.25
N LEU A 225 -9.45 -3.76 -26.12
CA LEU A 225 -9.90 -2.61 -25.34
C LEU A 225 -10.62 -1.60 -26.23
N THR A 226 -11.83 -1.18 -25.83
CA THR A 226 -12.55 -0.09 -26.51
C THR A 226 -12.68 1.16 -25.64
N LEU A 227 -12.90 2.32 -26.27
CA LEU A 227 -13.14 3.58 -25.55
C LEU A 227 -14.43 3.51 -24.69
N LYS A 228 -15.48 2.91 -25.25
CA LYS A 228 -16.80 2.70 -24.61
C LYS A 228 -16.67 1.90 -23.32
N ASP A 229 -15.78 0.92 -23.31
CA ASP A 229 -15.52 0.06 -22.17
C ASP A 229 -14.83 0.75 -21.00
N ARG A 230 -14.12 1.85 -21.26
CA ARG A 230 -13.52 2.69 -20.21
C ARG A 230 -14.53 3.65 -19.58
N PHE A 231 -15.49 4.16 -20.36
CA PHE A 231 -16.54 5.06 -19.87
C PHE A 231 -17.60 4.35 -19.00
N LYS A 232 -17.72 3.01 -19.06
CA LYS A 232 -18.57 2.23 -18.13
C LYS A 232 -18.07 2.21 -16.68
N LEU A 233 -16.88 2.76 -16.41
CA LEU A 233 -16.25 2.83 -15.08
C LEU A 233 -16.15 4.29 -14.57
N TRP A 234 -17.00 5.17 -15.11
CA TRP A 234 -17.22 6.55 -14.67
C TRP A 234 -18.55 6.64 -13.95
#